data_AF-A0A354ID66-F1
#
_entry.id   AF-A0A354ID66-F1
#
_cell.length_a   1.000
_cell.length_b   1.000
_cell.length_c   1.000
_cell.angle_alpha   90.00
_cell.angle_beta   90.00
_cell.angle_gamma   90.00
#
_symmetry.space_group_name_H-M   'P 1'
#
loop_
_entity.id
_entity.type
_entity.pdbx_description
1 polymer ?
#
loop_
_entity_poly.entity_id
_entity_poly.type
_entity_poly.pdbx_seq_one_letter_code
_entity_poly.pdbx_strand_id
1 'polypeptide(L)'
;MNLKEIQEKHTKNKKHCPRCIKFHKGKTQRQCFSTLFKLSKEAGGIFADKKISKNLLFALGMAIVLLEFLPFILLGKNAVIPIHDQLDGEIFTYILHAKHFLEKDFPEFMNGMPSSALMMASPASVVFYLFFEPFYAFLANYFFVLSVAFAGMFLCVQEIWEKSWISFLAAVLFSQLPFYSVYGLSVMGQPLLVWVCVRIYCQKNTIWNYFLLFLFGIFSSLVLVGYADCLFLVLFTYSLYICRHPAKKYALYAALFLIVLYACQNRSLFFSRFVSHRKEKEVLPLSFKNAFTEMLLEGQYHAASLHKMILIFAVVVFLVCLLFYYELNKQQKKYLWGGQRYL
;
A
#
# COMPACT_ATOMS: atom_id res chain seq x y z
N MET A 1 16.34 18.14 -51.87
CA MET A 1 15.99 19.12 -50.82
C MET A 1 16.38 18.51 -49.49
N ASN A 2 17.40 19.08 -48.83
CA ASN A 2 18.29 18.36 -47.91
C ASN A 2 17.83 18.54 -46.45
N LEU A 3 17.88 17.46 -45.65
CA LEU A 3 17.47 17.36 -44.24
C LEU A 3 18.18 18.32 -43.26
N LYS A 4 19.10 19.16 -43.75
CA LYS A 4 19.83 20.17 -42.98
C LYS A 4 19.05 21.49 -42.78
N GLU A 5 18.12 21.84 -43.65
CA GLU A 5 17.37 23.12 -43.52
C GLU A 5 16.23 23.07 -42.50
N ILE A 6 15.76 21.89 -42.11
CA ILE A 6 14.69 21.74 -41.10
C ILE A 6 15.25 21.87 -39.67
N GLN A 7 16.53 21.58 -39.44
CA GLN A 7 17.16 21.71 -38.13
C GLN A 7 17.58 23.14 -37.77
N GLU A 8 17.77 24.04 -38.74
CA GLU A 8 18.22 25.41 -38.47
C GLU A 8 17.10 26.38 -38.05
N LYS A 9 15.82 26.04 -38.25
CA LYS A 9 14.71 26.91 -37.81
C LYS A 9 14.26 26.70 -36.37
N HIS A 10 14.65 25.62 -35.70
CA HIS A 10 14.22 25.33 -34.31
C HIS A 10 15.22 25.70 -33.21
N THR A 11 16.40 26.22 -33.55
CA THR A 11 17.49 26.58 -32.61
C THR A 11 17.60 28.08 -32.29
N LYS A 12 16.59 28.89 -32.62
CA LYS A 12 16.52 30.31 -32.21
C LYS A 12 15.37 30.57 -31.24
N ASN A 13 15.35 29.93 -30.07
CA ASN A 13 14.80 30.51 -28.83
C ASN A 13 14.98 29.54 -27.66
N LYS A 14 16.10 29.68 -26.94
CA LYS A 14 16.25 29.43 -25.50
C LYS A 14 17.68 29.76 -25.08
N LYS A 15 17.88 31.02 -24.67
CA LYS A 15 19.05 31.42 -23.89
C LYS A 15 18.92 30.76 -22.52
N HIS A 16 19.76 29.77 -22.19
CA HIS A 16 20.10 29.43 -20.81
C HIS A 16 21.61 29.13 -20.73
N CYS A 17 22.23 29.75 -19.73
CA CYS A 17 23.66 29.95 -19.50
C CYS A 17 24.44 28.62 -19.30
N PRO A 18 25.59 28.41 -19.97
CA PRO A 18 26.44 27.25 -19.72
C PRO A 18 27.58 27.61 -18.76
N ARG A 19 27.48 27.25 -17.47
CA ARG A 19 28.67 27.15 -16.62
C ARG A 19 28.45 26.24 -15.41
N CYS A 20 29.39 25.32 -15.23
CA CYS A 20 29.73 24.57 -14.02
C CYS A 20 28.97 23.26 -13.74
N ILE A 21 29.34 22.19 -14.44
CA ILE A 21 29.35 20.83 -13.87
C ILE A 21 30.82 20.47 -13.58
N LYS A 22 31.33 20.90 -12.42
CA LYS A 22 32.51 20.27 -11.82
C LYS A 22 32.01 19.08 -10.99
N PHE A 23 32.34 17.88 -11.43
CA PHE A 23 32.14 16.65 -10.65
C PHE A 23 33.07 16.65 -9.44
N HIS A 24 32.55 17.06 -8.28
CA HIS A 24 33.19 16.75 -7.00
C HIS A 24 32.94 15.28 -6.63
N LYS A 25 34.02 14.48 -6.65
CA LYS A 25 34.09 13.17 -5.98
C LYS A 25 33.75 13.37 -4.50
N GLY A 26 32.67 12.74 -4.04
CA GLY A 26 32.21 12.81 -2.66
C GLY A 26 30.71 13.06 -2.54
N LYS A 27 29.87 12.17 -3.09
CA LYS A 27 28.43 12.18 -2.80
C LYS A 27 27.99 10.83 -2.27
N THR A 28 27.77 10.81 -0.97
CA THR A 28 27.17 9.77 -0.14
C THR A 28 25.74 9.47 -0.60
N GLN A 29 25.27 8.25 -0.29
CA GLN A 29 23.98 7.58 -0.56
C GLN A 29 22.67 8.42 -0.60
N ARG A 30 22.67 9.70 -0.21
CA ARG A 30 21.56 10.68 -0.31
C ARG A 30 20.97 10.83 -1.73
N GLN A 31 21.73 10.47 -2.76
CA GLN A 31 21.30 10.65 -4.14
C GLN A 31 20.40 9.54 -4.69
N CYS A 32 20.45 8.29 -4.23
CA CYS A 32 19.78 7.21 -4.98
C CYS A 32 18.25 7.38 -5.06
N PHE A 33 17.59 7.62 -3.92
CA PHE A 33 16.12 7.74 -3.88
C PHE A 33 15.60 9.09 -4.38
N SER A 34 16.31 10.19 -4.08
CA SER A 34 15.95 11.51 -4.60
C SER A 34 16.16 11.62 -6.12
N THR A 35 17.10 10.85 -6.67
CA THR A 35 17.32 10.74 -8.11
C THR A 35 16.26 9.86 -8.75
N LEU A 36 15.83 8.75 -8.13
CA LEU A 36 14.69 7.95 -8.63
C LEU A 36 13.39 8.77 -8.68
N PHE A 37 13.09 9.56 -7.65
CA PHE A 37 11.91 10.43 -7.62
C PHE A 37 12.01 11.55 -8.66
N LYS A 38 13.19 12.15 -8.85
CA LYS A 38 13.46 13.12 -9.92
C LYS A 38 13.34 12.51 -11.31
N LEU A 39 13.90 11.33 -11.53
CA LEU A 39 13.84 10.60 -12.81
C LEU A 39 12.41 10.18 -13.16
N SER A 40 11.62 9.72 -12.18
CA SER A 40 10.19 9.45 -12.37
C SER A 40 9.42 10.71 -12.79
N LYS A 41 9.73 11.84 -12.15
CA LYS A 41 9.12 13.14 -12.47
C LYS A 41 9.50 13.63 -13.88
N GLU A 42 10.75 13.46 -14.28
CA GLU A 42 11.26 13.82 -15.61
C GLU A 42 10.70 12.90 -16.71
N ALA A 43 10.56 11.59 -16.44
CA ALA A 43 9.97 10.63 -17.38
C ALA A 43 8.46 10.85 -17.59
N GLY A 44 7.75 11.37 -16.59
CA GLY A 44 6.33 11.71 -16.68
C GLY A 44 5.99 12.80 -17.69
N GLY A 45 6.96 13.66 -18.05
CA GLY A 45 6.76 14.84 -18.91
C GLY A 45 6.65 14.58 -20.42
N ILE A 46 6.80 13.32 -20.88
CA ILE A 46 6.92 13.01 -22.33
C ILE A 46 5.55 12.86 -23.04
N PHE A 47 4.44 12.73 -22.30
CA PHE A 47 3.10 12.70 -22.90
C PHE A 47 2.26 13.85 -22.36
N ALA A 48 2.23 14.94 -23.10
CA ALA A 48 1.34 16.07 -22.87
C ALA A 48 -0.06 15.68 -23.38
N ASP A 49 -0.88 15.14 -22.49
CA ASP A 49 -2.28 14.83 -22.78
C ASP A 49 -3.22 15.78 -22.03
N LYS A 50 -4.43 15.97 -22.58
CA LYS A 50 -5.46 16.89 -22.09
C LYS A 50 -5.58 16.80 -20.56
N LYS A 51 -5.47 17.93 -19.86
CA LYS A 51 -5.43 17.99 -18.39
C LYS A 51 -6.82 17.67 -17.80
N ILE A 52 -7.14 16.39 -17.68
CA ILE A 52 -8.35 15.92 -16.99
C ILE A 52 -8.26 16.33 -15.52
N SER A 53 -9.36 16.85 -14.96
CA SER A 53 -9.41 17.26 -13.56
C SER A 53 -9.20 16.08 -12.62
N LYS A 54 -8.21 16.18 -11.73
CA LYS A 54 -7.96 15.18 -10.68
C LYS A 54 -9.19 14.93 -9.79
N ASN A 55 -9.97 15.97 -9.51
CA ASN A 55 -11.15 15.89 -8.65
C ASN A 55 -12.27 15.11 -9.36
N LEU A 56 -12.41 15.31 -10.68
CA LEU A 56 -13.36 14.56 -11.48
C LEU A 56 -12.97 13.07 -11.51
N LEU A 57 -11.70 12.75 -11.74
CA LEU A 57 -11.24 11.36 -11.73
C LEU A 57 -11.41 10.69 -10.37
N PHE A 58 -11.13 11.40 -9.28
CA PHE A 58 -11.39 10.89 -7.94
C PHE A 58 -12.88 10.59 -7.72
N ALA A 59 -13.76 11.52 -8.11
CA ALA A 59 -15.21 11.35 -7.98
C ALA A 59 -15.74 10.19 -8.85
N LEU A 60 -15.25 10.06 -10.08
CA LEU A 60 -15.59 8.94 -10.96
C LEU A 60 -15.15 7.60 -10.37
N GLY A 61 -13.96 7.53 -9.76
CA GLY A 61 -13.48 6.30 -9.14
C GLY A 61 -14.28 5.93 -7.90
N MET A 62 -14.67 6.91 -7.07
CA MET A 62 -15.62 6.69 -5.96
C MET A 62 -17.00 6.24 -6.46
N ALA A 63 -17.46 6.74 -7.61
CA ALA A 63 -18.69 6.28 -8.23
C ALA A 63 -18.58 4.81 -8.69
N ILE A 64 -17.43 4.39 -9.22
CA ILE A 64 -17.18 2.97 -9.56
C ILE A 64 -17.23 2.10 -8.30
N VAL A 65 -16.57 2.52 -7.22
CA VAL A 65 -16.63 1.82 -5.92
C VAL A 65 -18.09 1.69 -5.44
N LEU A 66 -18.92 2.74 -5.57
CA LEU A 66 -20.34 2.68 -5.23
C LEU A 66 -21.14 1.74 -6.14
N LEU A 67 -20.83 1.72 -7.45
CA LEU A 67 -21.50 0.85 -8.42
C LEU A 67 -21.25 -0.64 -8.15
N GLU A 68 -20.11 -0.99 -7.54
CA GLU A 68 -19.84 -2.36 -7.07
C GLU A 68 -20.90 -2.85 -6.08
N PHE A 69 -21.57 -1.93 -5.35
CA PHE A 69 -22.61 -2.29 -4.39
C PHE A 69 -24.00 -2.46 -5.01
N LEU A 70 -24.16 -2.16 -6.29
CA LEU A 70 -25.44 -2.28 -6.98
C LEU A 70 -26.04 -3.70 -6.89
N PRO A 71 -25.29 -4.80 -7.10
CA PRO A 71 -25.84 -6.15 -6.95
C PRO A 71 -26.33 -6.44 -5.53
N PHE A 72 -25.61 -5.98 -4.49
CA PHE A 72 -26.01 -6.16 -3.10
C PHE A 72 -27.28 -5.37 -2.75
N ILE A 73 -27.44 -4.17 -3.32
CA ILE A 73 -28.63 -3.33 -3.14
C ILE A 73 -29.85 -3.98 -3.82
N LEU A 74 -29.68 -4.52 -5.04
CA LEU A 74 -30.76 -5.13 -5.80
C LEU A 74 -31.20 -6.48 -5.23
N LEU A 75 -30.26 -7.32 -4.78
CA LEU A 75 -30.53 -8.67 -4.30
C LEU A 75 -30.80 -8.73 -2.80
N GLY A 76 -30.34 -7.74 -2.03
CA GLY A 76 -30.45 -7.74 -0.57
C GLY A 76 -29.86 -9.01 0.06
N LYS A 77 -30.57 -9.60 1.01
CA LYS A 77 -30.15 -10.84 1.70
C LYS A 77 -30.03 -12.07 0.79
N ASN A 78 -30.52 -11.99 -0.47
CA ASN A 78 -30.34 -13.05 -1.47
C ASN A 78 -29.02 -12.92 -2.25
N ALA A 79 -28.21 -11.91 -1.97
CA ALA A 79 -26.91 -11.74 -2.61
C ALA A 79 -25.96 -12.89 -2.25
N VAL A 80 -25.24 -13.39 -3.24
CA VAL A 80 -24.22 -14.43 -3.06
C VAL A 80 -22.89 -13.76 -2.75
N ILE A 81 -22.30 -14.07 -1.59
CA ILE A 81 -20.95 -13.63 -1.21
C ILE A 81 -20.02 -14.85 -1.35
N PRO A 82 -19.22 -14.92 -2.42
CA PRO A 82 -18.47 -16.14 -2.75
C PRO A 82 -17.16 -16.28 -1.98
N ILE A 83 -16.68 -15.23 -1.32
CA ILE A 83 -15.40 -15.26 -0.59
C ILE A 83 -15.62 -15.99 0.75
N HIS A 84 -14.99 -17.16 0.88
CA HIS A 84 -14.98 -17.98 2.10
C HIS A 84 -14.36 -17.22 3.29
N ASP A 85 -14.54 -17.74 4.50
CA ASP A 85 -14.15 -17.17 5.80
C ASP A 85 -14.82 -15.83 6.18
N GLN A 86 -15.49 -15.14 5.25
CA GLN A 86 -16.23 -13.92 5.56
C GLN A 86 -17.48 -14.24 6.38
N LEU A 87 -18.44 -14.94 5.76
CA LEU A 87 -19.76 -15.19 6.37
C LEU A 87 -19.74 -16.34 7.39
N ASP A 88 -18.88 -17.33 7.15
CA ASP A 88 -18.79 -18.62 7.84
C ASP A 88 -17.77 -18.63 8.98
N GLY A 89 -17.03 -17.53 9.20
CA GLY A 89 -16.08 -17.40 10.31
C GLY A 89 -16.04 -16.01 10.92
N GLU A 90 -15.46 -15.05 10.20
CA GLU A 90 -15.02 -13.77 10.78
C GLU A 90 -16.18 -12.85 11.17
N ILE A 91 -17.28 -12.85 10.42
CA ILE A 91 -18.47 -12.02 10.75
C ILE A 91 -19.05 -12.36 12.11
N PHE A 92 -19.04 -13.63 12.50
CA PHE A 92 -19.58 -14.05 13.78
C PHE A 92 -18.84 -13.39 14.96
N THR A 93 -17.54 -13.14 14.82
CA THR A 93 -16.76 -12.41 15.83
C THR A 93 -17.31 -11.01 16.04
N TYR A 94 -17.63 -10.27 14.97
CA TYR A 94 -18.19 -8.93 15.08
C TYR A 94 -19.60 -8.94 15.67
N ILE A 95 -20.43 -9.92 15.30
CA ILE A 95 -21.79 -10.05 15.84
C ILE A 95 -21.75 -10.27 17.35
N LEU A 96 -20.93 -11.20 17.83
CA LEU A 96 -20.80 -11.48 19.27
C LEU A 96 -20.23 -10.28 20.03
N HIS A 97 -19.15 -9.67 19.52
CA HIS A 97 -18.56 -8.48 20.15
C HIS A 97 -19.50 -7.28 20.15
N ALA A 98 -20.39 -7.15 19.16
CA ALA A 98 -21.42 -6.11 19.15
C ALA A 98 -22.56 -6.41 20.14
N LYS A 99 -23.01 -7.67 20.22
CA LYS A 99 -24.08 -8.10 21.13
C LYS A 99 -23.65 -8.00 22.60
N HIS A 100 -22.43 -8.40 22.90
CA HIS A 100 -21.82 -8.43 24.24
C HIS A 100 -20.80 -7.30 24.39
N PHE A 101 -21.18 -6.10 23.92
CA PHE A 101 -20.28 -4.96 23.88
C PHE A 101 -19.73 -4.65 25.29
N LEU A 102 -18.40 -4.69 25.43
CA LEU A 102 -17.64 -4.52 26.69
C LEU A 102 -17.75 -5.67 27.71
N GLU A 103 -18.52 -6.72 27.43
CA GLU A 103 -18.56 -7.89 28.29
C GLU A 103 -17.28 -8.74 28.13
N LYS A 104 -16.93 -9.46 29.19
CA LYS A 104 -15.69 -10.24 29.24
C LYS A 104 -15.83 -11.63 28.64
N ASP A 105 -17.05 -12.15 28.59
CA ASP A 105 -17.34 -13.53 28.22
C ASP A 105 -18.54 -13.57 27.28
N PHE A 106 -18.61 -14.61 26.46
CA PHE A 106 -19.73 -14.86 25.55
C PHE A 106 -20.50 -16.09 26.04
N PRO A 107 -21.63 -15.91 26.75
CA PRO A 107 -22.33 -17.01 27.42
C PRO A 107 -22.83 -18.09 26.45
N GLU A 108 -23.27 -17.71 25.25
CA GLU A 108 -23.67 -18.64 24.19
C GLU A 108 -22.50 -19.32 23.47
N PHE A 109 -21.28 -18.78 23.58
CA PHE A 109 -20.15 -19.28 22.83
C PHE A 109 -19.36 -20.28 23.66
N MET A 110 -19.43 -21.56 23.23
CA MET A 110 -18.70 -22.67 23.85
C MET A 110 -18.86 -22.73 25.39
N ASN A 111 -20.09 -22.57 25.89
CA ASN A 111 -20.43 -22.57 27.32
C ASN A 111 -19.76 -21.46 28.15
N GLY A 112 -19.65 -20.24 27.61
CA GLY A 112 -19.13 -19.09 28.37
C GLY A 112 -17.64 -18.85 28.19
N MET A 113 -17.15 -18.88 26.95
CA MET A 113 -15.75 -18.61 26.64
C MET A 113 -15.44 -17.10 26.74
N PRO A 114 -14.23 -16.71 27.20
CA PRO A 114 -13.84 -15.30 27.26
C PRO A 114 -13.83 -14.65 25.87
N SER A 115 -14.23 -13.38 25.80
CA SER A 115 -14.27 -12.60 24.55
C SER A 115 -12.90 -12.46 23.89
N SER A 116 -11.82 -12.60 24.65
CA SER A 116 -10.45 -12.68 24.12
C SER A 116 -10.14 -13.93 23.31
N ALA A 117 -10.98 -14.98 23.37
CA ALA A 117 -10.80 -16.19 22.59
C ALA A 117 -11.18 -16.00 21.11
N LEU A 118 -12.08 -15.05 20.82
CA LEU A 118 -12.42 -14.63 19.45
C LEU A 118 -11.87 -13.23 19.21
N MET A 119 -10.74 -13.16 18.50
CA MET A 119 -10.14 -11.87 18.16
C MET A 119 -10.72 -11.32 16.87
N MET A 120 -11.20 -10.08 16.93
CA MET A 120 -11.62 -9.35 15.74
C MET A 120 -10.40 -8.99 14.90
N ALA A 121 -10.46 -9.31 13.61
CA ALA A 121 -9.44 -8.95 12.65
C ALA A 121 -9.34 -7.43 12.38
N SER A 122 -10.41 -6.68 12.64
CA SER A 122 -10.49 -5.23 12.54
C SER A 122 -11.36 -4.70 13.67
N PRO A 123 -10.83 -4.44 14.88
CA PRO A 123 -11.65 -4.15 16.06
C PRO A 123 -12.60 -2.98 15.90
N ALA A 124 -12.22 -1.90 15.20
CA ALA A 124 -13.13 -0.78 14.95
C ALA A 124 -14.29 -1.13 14.01
N SER A 125 -14.20 -2.20 13.21
CA SER A 125 -15.31 -2.65 12.37
C SER A 125 -16.53 -3.11 13.17
N VAL A 126 -16.38 -3.43 14.47
CA VAL A 126 -17.51 -3.74 15.37
C VAL A 126 -18.53 -2.59 15.42
N VAL A 127 -18.08 -1.35 15.22
CA VAL A 127 -18.94 -0.16 15.24
C VAL A 127 -20.07 -0.29 14.22
N PHE A 128 -19.81 -0.87 13.04
CA PHE A 128 -20.86 -1.08 12.05
C PHE A 128 -21.94 -2.06 12.54
N TYR A 129 -21.54 -3.10 13.30
CA TYR A 129 -22.44 -4.11 13.84
C TYR A 129 -23.20 -3.65 15.08
N LEU A 130 -22.78 -2.56 15.73
CA LEU A 130 -23.55 -1.90 16.78
C LEU A 130 -24.75 -1.12 16.24
N PHE A 131 -24.64 -0.59 15.01
CA PHE A 131 -25.65 0.31 14.44
C PHE A 131 -26.55 -0.34 13.38
N PHE A 132 -26.08 -1.40 12.71
CA PHE A 132 -26.79 -2.01 11.59
C PHE A 132 -27.02 -3.51 11.80
N GLU A 133 -28.05 -4.07 11.17
CA GLU A 133 -28.20 -5.54 11.08
C GLU A 133 -26.98 -6.17 10.40
N PRO A 134 -26.61 -7.43 10.71
CA PRO A 134 -25.36 -8.04 10.26
C PRO A 134 -25.07 -7.91 8.76
N PHE A 135 -26.08 -8.08 7.91
CA PHE A 135 -25.94 -7.93 6.46
C PHE A 135 -25.55 -6.49 6.06
N TYR A 136 -26.24 -5.48 6.60
CA TYR A 136 -25.96 -4.08 6.29
C TYR A 136 -24.69 -3.58 6.98
N ALA A 137 -24.37 -4.09 8.18
CA ALA A 137 -23.11 -3.84 8.87
C ALA A 137 -21.92 -4.35 8.05
N PHE A 138 -22.03 -5.56 7.49
CA PHE A 138 -21.04 -6.13 6.59
C PHE A 138 -20.86 -5.26 5.34
N LEU A 139 -21.95 -4.86 4.68
CA LEU A 139 -21.87 -3.99 3.50
C LEU A 139 -21.27 -2.61 3.82
N ALA A 140 -21.62 -2.02 4.96
CA ALA A 140 -21.07 -0.74 5.41
C ALA A 140 -19.55 -0.84 5.66
N ASN A 141 -19.10 -1.90 6.33
CA ASN A 141 -17.68 -2.18 6.52
C ASN A 141 -16.97 -2.39 5.17
N TYR A 142 -17.57 -3.16 4.26
CA TYR A 142 -17.01 -3.43 2.94
C TYR A 142 -16.87 -2.14 2.12
N PHE A 143 -17.90 -1.30 2.09
CA PHE A 143 -17.86 -0.01 1.42
C PHE A 143 -16.79 0.93 2.00
N PHE A 144 -16.65 0.96 3.34
CA PHE A 144 -15.61 1.72 4.01
C PHE A 144 -14.20 1.25 3.58
N VAL A 145 -13.94 -0.06 3.61
CA VAL A 145 -12.63 -0.63 3.24
C VAL A 145 -12.28 -0.29 1.79
N LEU A 146 -13.22 -0.47 0.85
CA LEU A 146 -12.97 -0.16 -0.57
C LEU A 146 -12.78 1.33 -0.83
N SER A 147 -13.52 2.19 -0.13
CA SER A 147 -13.35 3.64 -0.22
C SER A 147 -11.95 4.06 0.22
N VAL A 148 -11.45 3.49 1.31
CA VAL A 148 -10.09 3.76 1.80
C VAL A 148 -9.03 3.15 0.88
N ALA A 149 -9.27 1.95 0.32
CA ALA A 149 -8.39 1.31 -0.65
C ALA A 149 -8.19 2.19 -1.89
N PHE A 150 -9.31 2.62 -2.49
CA PHE A 150 -9.33 3.52 -3.63
C PHE A 150 -8.63 4.85 -3.28
N ALA A 151 -9.05 5.52 -2.21
CA ALA A 151 -8.52 6.83 -1.85
C ALA A 151 -7.02 6.76 -1.52
N GLY A 152 -6.60 5.76 -0.74
CA GLY A 152 -5.20 5.53 -0.37
C GLY A 152 -4.33 5.32 -1.61
N MET A 153 -4.77 4.47 -2.54
CA MET A 153 -4.02 4.19 -3.77
C MET A 153 -3.99 5.42 -4.69
N PHE A 154 -5.13 6.08 -4.89
CA PHE A 154 -5.21 7.27 -5.74
C PHE A 154 -4.26 8.36 -5.24
N LEU A 155 -4.32 8.68 -3.94
CA LEU A 155 -3.52 9.72 -3.33
C LEU A 155 -2.03 9.35 -3.29
N CYS A 156 -1.70 8.08 -3.03
CA CYS A 156 -0.33 7.58 -3.07
C CYS A 156 0.29 7.75 -4.46
N VAL A 157 -0.37 7.23 -5.49
CA VAL A 157 0.12 7.30 -6.88
C VAL A 157 0.15 8.74 -7.37
N GLN A 158 -0.84 9.57 -7.02
CA GLN A 158 -0.91 10.98 -7.41
C GLN A 158 0.23 11.82 -6.81
N GLU A 159 0.77 11.44 -5.66
CA GLU A 159 1.91 12.13 -5.04
C GLU A 159 3.24 11.75 -5.71
N ILE A 160 3.33 10.55 -6.31
CA ILE A 160 4.52 10.03 -6.99
C ILE A 160 4.51 10.39 -8.49
N TRP A 161 3.36 10.32 -9.14
CA TRP A 161 3.18 10.50 -10.57
C TRP A 161 2.37 11.74 -10.90
N GLU A 162 2.76 12.47 -11.95
CA GLU A 162 2.09 13.71 -12.35
C GLU A 162 0.75 13.48 -13.07
N LYS A 163 0.53 12.29 -13.66
CA LYS A 163 -0.64 11.98 -14.49
C LYS A 163 -1.78 11.38 -13.67
N SER A 164 -2.83 12.17 -13.44
CA SER A 164 -3.99 11.76 -12.64
C SER A 164 -4.75 10.55 -13.18
N TRP A 165 -4.71 10.28 -14.49
CA TRP A 165 -5.36 9.08 -15.04
C TRP A 165 -4.65 7.79 -14.62
N ILE A 166 -3.34 7.82 -14.37
CA ILE A 166 -2.59 6.67 -13.86
C ILE A 166 -3.01 6.40 -12.42
N SER A 167 -3.11 7.46 -11.61
CA SER A 167 -3.62 7.37 -10.24
C SER A 167 -5.03 6.81 -10.19
N PHE A 168 -5.91 7.28 -11.08
CA PHE A 168 -7.27 6.76 -11.24
C PHE A 168 -7.27 5.27 -11.57
N LEU A 169 -6.57 4.87 -12.64
CA LEU A 169 -6.56 3.48 -13.09
C LEU A 169 -5.97 2.55 -12.04
N ALA A 170 -4.84 2.93 -11.43
CA ALA A 170 -4.22 2.14 -10.36
C ALA A 170 -5.15 2.00 -9.15
N ALA A 171 -5.84 3.06 -8.76
CA ALA A 171 -6.78 3.05 -7.64
C ALA A 171 -8.02 2.21 -7.91
N VAL A 172 -8.62 2.34 -9.10
CA VAL A 172 -9.76 1.51 -9.50
C VAL A 172 -9.34 0.04 -9.51
N LEU A 173 -8.29 -0.32 -10.25
CA LEU A 173 -7.82 -1.71 -10.32
C LEU A 173 -7.50 -2.30 -8.95
N PHE A 174 -6.88 -1.52 -8.06
CA PHE A 174 -6.58 -1.97 -6.70
C PHE A 174 -7.86 -2.19 -5.87
N SER A 175 -8.80 -1.25 -5.92
CA SER A 175 -10.07 -1.38 -5.18
C SER A 175 -10.95 -2.51 -5.66
N GLN A 176 -10.82 -2.94 -6.92
CA GLN A 176 -11.61 -4.05 -7.49
C GLN A 176 -10.99 -5.43 -7.25
N LEU A 177 -9.89 -5.52 -6.49
CA LEU A 177 -9.31 -6.82 -6.15
C LEU A 177 -10.27 -7.59 -5.22
N PRO A 178 -10.52 -8.90 -5.49
CA PRO A 178 -11.32 -9.71 -4.59
C PRO A 178 -10.57 -9.84 -3.26
N PHE A 179 -11.16 -9.30 -2.19
CA PHE A 179 -10.49 -9.27 -0.89
C PHE A 179 -11.46 -9.49 0.27
N TYR A 180 -10.89 -9.91 1.40
CA TYR A 180 -11.58 -10.14 2.66
C TYR A 180 -11.89 -8.83 3.37
N SER A 181 -13.07 -8.27 3.17
CA SER A 181 -13.49 -7.00 3.78
C SER A 181 -13.55 -7.07 5.32
N VAL A 182 -13.81 -8.26 5.86
CA VAL A 182 -13.82 -8.57 7.29
C VAL A 182 -12.47 -8.34 7.97
N TYR A 183 -11.36 -8.33 7.23
CA TYR A 183 -10.02 -8.01 7.74
C TYR A 183 -9.70 -6.51 7.77
N GLY A 184 -10.69 -5.67 7.44
CA GLY A 184 -10.60 -4.22 7.53
C GLY A 184 -9.54 -3.63 6.59
N LEU A 185 -8.78 -2.67 7.11
CA LEU A 185 -7.73 -1.96 6.38
C LEU A 185 -6.41 -2.72 6.28
N SER A 186 -6.33 -3.97 6.74
CA SER A 186 -5.08 -4.74 6.80
C SER A 186 -4.31 -4.72 5.46
N VAL A 187 -4.78 -5.38 4.41
CA VAL A 187 -4.10 -5.33 3.09
C VAL A 187 -4.60 -4.14 2.25
N MET A 188 -5.90 -3.88 2.29
CA MET A 188 -6.51 -2.83 1.47
C MET A 188 -6.13 -1.40 1.90
N GLY A 189 -5.71 -1.20 3.14
CA GLY A 189 -5.22 0.09 3.65
C GLY A 189 -3.72 0.33 3.43
N GLN A 190 -2.97 -0.64 2.89
CA GLN A 190 -1.51 -0.51 2.69
C GLN A 190 -1.12 0.72 1.86
N PRO A 191 -1.83 1.08 0.77
CA PRO A 191 -1.51 2.30 0.02
C PRO A 191 -1.68 3.58 0.86
N LEU A 192 -2.64 3.61 1.80
CA LEU A 192 -2.81 4.73 2.73
C LEU A 192 -1.61 4.86 3.68
N LEU A 193 -1.14 3.75 4.24
CA LEU A 193 0.05 3.72 5.10
C LEU A 193 1.29 4.23 4.35
N VAL A 194 1.50 3.75 3.12
CA VAL A 194 2.61 4.21 2.27
C VAL A 194 2.46 5.69 1.93
N TRP A 195 1.25 6.16 1.62
CA TRP A 195 1.01 7.58 1.35
C TRP A 195 1.35 8.46 2.56
N VAL A 196 1.00 8.03 3.78
CA VAL A 196 1.42 8.72 5.01
C VAL A 196 2.95 8.80 5.11
N CYS A 197 3.68 7.72 4.82
CA CYS A 197 5.14 7.74 4.77
C CYS A 197 5.69 8.72 3.71
N VAL A 198 5.11 8.75 2.51
CA VAL A 198 5.49 9.71 1.46
C VAL A 198 5.25 11.14 1.92
N ARG A 199 4.11 11.43 2.56
CA ARG A 199 3.84 12.77 3.11
C ARG A 199 4.84 13.18 4.18
N ILE A 200 5.20 12.26 5.07
CA ILE A 200 6.23 12.49 6.09
C ILE A 200 7.58 12.77 5.43
N TYR A 201 7.96 11.97 4.43
CA TYR A 201 9.18 12.16 3.65
C TYR A 201 9.23 13.54 2.99
N CYS A 202 8.14 13.95 2.34
CA CYS A 202 8.01 15.27 1.72
C CYS A 202 7.86 16.42 2.74
N GLN A 203 8.02 16.15 4.04
CA GLN A 203 7.88 17.12 5.14
C GLN A 203 6.50 17.79 5.22
N LYS A 204 5.48 17.15 4.65
CA LYS A 204 4.06 17.53 4.79
C LYS A 204 3.51 16.94 6.09
N ASN A 205 4.16 17.26 7.21
CA ASN A 205 3.88 16.71 8.54
C ASN A 205 2.69 17.45 9.16
N THR A 206 1.50 16.91 8.92
CA THR A 206 0.25 17.47 9.45
C THR A 206 -0.35 16.51 10.47
N ILE A 207 -1.13 17.02 11.42
CA ILE A 207 -1.90 16.20 12.38
C ILE A 207 -2.75 15.14 11.66
N TRP A 208 -3.22 15.45 10.45
CA TRP A 208 -3.95 14.53 9.58
C TRP A 208 -3.19 13.24 9.27
N ASN A 209 -1.86 13.24 9.20
CA ASN A 209 -1.08 12.01 8.98
C ASN A 209 -1.26 11.03 10.13
N TYR A 210 -1.26 11.53 11.37
CA TYR A 210 -1.43 10.73 12.57
C TYR A 210 -2.88 10.28 12.74
N PHE A 211 -3.85 11.11 12.35
CA PHE A 211 -5.25 10.69 12.28
C PHE A 211 -5.48 9.55 11.28
N LEU A 212 -4.88 9.63 10.08
CA LEU A 212 -4.97 8.55 9.09
C LEU A 212 -4.28 7.28 9.57
N LEU A 213 -3.15 7.41 10.27
CA LEU A 213 -2.46 6.28 10.88
C LEU A 213 -3.25 5.66 12.03
N PHE A 214 -3.95 6.48 12.81
CA PHE A 214 -4.88 6.03 13.84
C PHE A 214 -6.03 5.25 13.23
N LEU A 215 -6.70 5.81 12.21
CA LEU A 215 -7.76 5.16 11.47
C LEU A 215 -7.29 3.83 10.87
N PHE A 216 -6.10 3.81 10.26
CA PHE A 216 -5.50 2.59 9.74
C PHE A 216 -5.33 1.54 10.84
N GLY A 217 -4.70 1.90 11.97
CA GLY A 217 -4.38 0.95 13.04
C GLY A 217 -5.60 0.37 13.75
N ILE A 218 -6.65 1.17 14.02
CA ILE A 218 -7.85 0.65 14.71
C ILE A 218 -8.72 -0.26 13.81
N PHE A 219 -8.61 -0.09 12.49
CA PHE A 219 -9.28 -0.92 11.49
C PHE A 219 -8.35 -2.01 10.90
N SER A 220 -7.21 -2.28 11.54
CA SER A 220 -6.30 -3.36 11.18
C SER A 220 -5.95 -4.17 12.42
N SER A 221 -5.22 -5.28 12.24
CA SER A 221 -4.80 -6.14 13.34
C SER A 221 -3.30 -6.37 13.35
N LEU A 222 -2.73 -6.29 14.57
CA LEU A 222 -1.33 -6.61 14.85
C LEU A 222 -0.97 -8.03 14.40
N VAL A 223 -1.85 -8.99 14.65
CA VAL A 223 -1.60 -10.43 14.41
C VAL A 223 -1.62 -10.76 12.92
N LEU A 224 -2.39 -10.01 12.12
CA LEU A 224 -2.51 -10.23 10.68
C LEU A 224 -1.38 -9.58 9.90
N VAL A 225 -1.34 -8.25 9.83
CA VAL A 225 -0.34 -7.50 9.05
C VAL A 225 0.41 -6.47 9.89
N GLY A 226 -0.12 -6.11 11.06
CA GLY A 226 0.43 -5.01 11.85
C GLY A 226 1.86 -5.24 12.32
N TYR A 227 2.31 -6.49 12.50
CA TYR A 227 3.73 -6.76 12.77
C TYR A 227 4.63 -6.36 11.58
N ALA A 228 4.17 -6.59 10.35
CA ALA A 228 4.86 -6.20 9.12
C ALA A 228 4.81 -4.68 8.92
N ASP A 229 3.68 -4.04 9.23
CA ASP A 229 3.54 -2.58 9.18
C ASP A 229 4.50 -1.88 10.17
N CYS A 230 4.57 -2.38 11.40
CA CYS A 230 5.51 -1.90 12.41
C CYS A 230 6.96 -2.04 11.94
N LEU A 231 7.32 -3.21 11.41
CA LEU A 231 8.64 -3.44 10.85
C LEU A 231 8.94 -2.48 9.69
N PHE A 232 7.99 -2.30 8.77
CA PHE A 232 8.09 -1.37 7.66
C PHE A 232 8.33 0.07 8.13
N LEU A 233 7.57 0.56 9.13
CA LEU A 233 7.76 1.90 9.68
C LEU A 233 9.10 2.07 10.42
N VAL A 234 9.56 1.03 11.13
CA VAL A 234 10.89 1.03 11.76
C VAL A 234 11.99 1.11 10.71
N LEU A 235 11.92 0.30 9.65
CA LEU A 235 12.87 0.32 8.55
C LEU A 235 12.83 1.66 7.78
N PHE A 236 11.65 2.21 7.54
CA PHE A 236 11.47 3.53 6.95
C PHE A 236 12.12 4.61 7.82
N THR A 237 11.88 4.60 9.14
CA THR A 237 12.51 5.53 10.09
C THR A 237 14.03 5.38 10.10
N TYR A 238 14.52 4.15 10.13
CA TYR A 238 15.95 3.83 10.11
C TYR A 238 16.63 4.32 8.82
N SER A 239 15.97 4.14 7.66
CA SER A 239 16.46 4.68 6.39
C SER A 239 16.62 6.20 6.41
N LEU A 240 15.64 6.92 6.99
CA LEU A 240 15.71 8.38 7.14
C LEU A 240 16.79 8.80 8.13
N TYR A 241 17.03 8.00 9.17
CA TYR A 241 18.10 8.23 10.13
C TYR A 241 19.48 8.14 9.45
N ILE A 242 19.75 7.06 8.71
CA ILE A 242 21.01 6.87 7.96
C ILE A 242 21.22 7.99 6.93
N CYS A 243 20.18 8.32 6.17
CA CYS A 243 20.25 9.40 5.18
C CYS A 243 20.37 10.80 5.81
N ARG A 244 20.26 10.90 7.14
CA ARG A 244 20.15 12.15 7.91
C ARG A 244 19.07 13.08 7.34
N HIS A 245 17.93 12.49 6.99
CA HIS A 245 16.78 13.21 6.47
C HIS A 245 16.07 13.98 7.60
N PRO A 246 15.62 15.24 7.39
CA PRO A 246 14.96 16.05 8.43
C PRO A 246 13.66 15.42 8.94
N ALA A 247 12.99 14.62 8.12
CA ALA A 247 11.73 13.96 8.48
C ALA A 247 11.86 12.83 9.52
N LYS A 248 13.07 12.41 9.89
CA LYS A 248 13.31 11.23 10.76
C LYS A 248 12.58 11.29 12.11
N LYS A 249 12.42 12.49 12.70
CA LYS A 249 11.70 12.66 13.98
C LYS A 249 10.21 12.34 13.82
N TYR A 250 9.59 12.82 12.74
CA TYR A 250 8.18 12.59 12.45
C TYR A 250 7.91 11.13 12.08
N ALA A 251 8.82 10.49 11.35
CA ALA A 251 8.76 9.06 11.07
C ALA A 251 8.87 8.22 12.35
N LEU A 252 9.78 8.59 13.27
CA LEU A 252 9.88 7.94 14.58
C LEU A 252 8.59 8.07 15.38
N TYR A 253 7.97 9.25 15.42
CA TYR A 253 6.67 9.43 16.07
C TYR A 253 5.58 8.57 15.44
N ALA A 254 5.55 8.45 14.10
CA ALA A 254 4.58 7.59 13.42
C ALA A 254 4.81 6.10 13.78
N ALA A 255 6.06 5.63 13.77
CA ALA A 255 6.39 4.26 14.14
C ALA A 255 5.99 3.95 15.59
N LEU A 256 6.38 4.81 16.55
CA LEU A 256 6.01 4.66 17.96
C LEU A 256 4.49 4.72 18.16
N PHE A 257 3.80 5.63 17.46
CA PHE A 257 2.35 5.76 17.55
C PHE A 257 1.64 4.48 17.13
N LEU A 258 1.99 3.89 15.98
CA LEU A 258 1.37 2.64 15.53
C LEU A 258 1.70 1.45 16.45
N ILE A 259 2.94 1.35 16.94
CA ILE A 259 3.35 0.30 17.89
C ILE A 259 2.53 0.40 19.19
N VAL A 260 2.42 1.60 19.77
CA VAL A 260 1.63 1.81 20.99
C VAL A 260 0.16 1.51 20.74
N LEU A 261 -0.40 1.96 19.62
CA LEU A 261 -1.78 1.69 19.25
C LEU A 261 -2.08 0.18 19.19
N TYR A 262 -1.24 -0.58 18.49
CA TYR A 262 -1.38 -2.03 18.42
C TYR A 262 -1.14 -2.71 19.76
N ALA A 263 -0.19 -2.25 20.58
CA ALA A 263 0.02 -2.78 21.92
C ALA A 263 -1.21 -2.57 22.82
N CYS A 264 -1.83 -1.39 22.76
CA CYS A 264 -3.06 -1.08 23.49
C CYS A 264 -4.24 -1.96 23.03
N GLN A 265 -4.44 -2.09 21.71
CA GLN A 265 -5.48 -2.92 21.11
C GLN A 265 -5.33 -4.39 21.48
N ASN A 266 -4.09 -4.87 21.62
CA ASN A 266 -3.76 -6.27 21.88
C ASN A 266 -3.35 -6.53 23.34
N ARG A 267 -3.75 -5.65 24.28
CA ARG A 267 -3.42 -5.84 25.70
C ARG A 267 -3.84 -7.21 26.24
N SER A 268 -4.95 -7.76 25.77
CA SER A 268 -5.40 -9.09 26.18
C SER A 268 -4.41 -10.17 25.75
N LEU A 269 -3.78 -10.08 24.58
CA LEU A 269 -2.74 -11.03 24.15
C LEU A 269 -1.53 -11.02 25.09
N PHE A 270 -1.12 -9.84 25.57
CA PHE A 270 0.07 -9.72 26.42
C PHE A 270 -0.19 -10.05 27.88
N PHE A 271 -1.42 -9.85 28.37
CA PHE A 271 -1.75 -9.95 29.79
C PHE A 271 -2.81 -11.04 30.12
N SER A 272 -3.31 -11.80 29.14
CA SER A 272 -4.28 -12.87 29.41
C SER A 272 -3.66 -14.02 30.20
N ARG A 273 -4.37 -14.49 31.21
CA ARG A 273 -4.04 -15.72 31.96
C ARG A 273 -4.63 -16.99 31.32
N PHE A 274 -5.38 -16.84 30.23
CA PHE A 274 -6.01 -17.96 29.51
C PHE A 274 -4.96 -18.72 28.69
N VAL A 275 -4.93 -20.05 28.84
CA VAL A 275 -4.09 -20.90 27.99
C VAL A 275 -4.80 -21.06 26.65
N SER A 276 -4.23 -20.48 25.60
CA SER A 276 -4.78 -20.60 24.25
C SER A 276 -4.78 -22.06 23.78
N HIS A 277 -5.88 -22.50 23.15
CA HIS A 277 -5.99 -23.76 22.42
C HIS A 277 -4.89 -23.90 21.34
N ARG A 278 -4.29 -22.78 20.88
CA ARG A 278 -3.17 -22.80 19.92
C ARG A 278 -1.93 -23.52 20.44
N LYS A 279 -1.82 -23.76 21.77
CA LYS A 279 -0.75 -24.61 22.33
C LYS A 279 -0.83 -26.06 21.86
N GLU A 280 -2.02 -26.53 21.49
CA GLU A 280 -2.25 -27.89 21.00
C GLU A 280 -1.96 -28.01 19.49
N LYS A 281 -1.74 -26.88 18.81
CA LYS A 281 -1.44 -26.89 17.38
C LYS A 281 -0.02 -27.41 17.16
N GLU A 282 0.10 -28.64 16.71
CA GLU A 282 1.37 -29.16 16.20
C GLU A 282 1.76 -28.39 14.94
N VAL A 283 2.76 -27.50 15.08
CA VAL A 283 3.31 -26.77 13.94
C VAL A 283 4.32 -27.70 13.27
N LEU A 284 3.90 -28.38 12.21
CA LEU A 284 4.81 -29.07 11.31
C LEU A 284 5.72 -28.01 10.64
N PRO A 285 7.02 -27.95 10.99
CA PRO A 285 7.87 -26.89 10.50
C PRO A 285 8.19 -27.14 9.03
N LEU A 286 7.69 -26.27 8.14
CA LEU A 286 8.22 -26.16 6.80
C LEU A 286 9.64 -25.59 6.88
N SER A 287 10.57 -26.17 6.11
CA SER A 287 11.90 -25.58 5.99
C SER A 287 11.78 -24.15 5.45
N PHE A 288 12.62 -23.23 5.94
CA PHE A 288 12.58 -21.82 5.51
C PHE A 288 12.62 -21.67 3.99
N LYS A 289 13.45 -22.47 3.30
CA LYS A 289 13.59 -22.45 1.85
C LYS A 289 12.26 -22.79 1.15
N ASN A 290 11.56 -23.81 1.64
CA ASN A 290 10.29 -24.22 1.06
C ASN A 290 9.24 -23.14 1.30
N ALA A 291 9.11 -22.68 2.56
CA ALA A 291 8.16 -21.62 2.91
C ALA A 291 8.40 -20.34 2.10
N PHE A 292 9.66 -19.91 1.96
CA PHE A 292 10.03 -18.75 1.16
C PHE A 292 9.72 -18.93 -0.33
N THR A 293 10.03 -20.09 -0.90
CA THR A 293 9.78 -20.38 -2.32
C THR A 293 8.28 -20.43 -2.62
N GLU A 294 7.50 -21.04 -1.74
CA GLU A 294 6.05 -21.13 -1.83
C GLU A 294 5.41 -19.75 -1.72
N MET A 295 5.79 -18.95 -0.72
CA MET A 295 5.28 -17.57 -0.60
C MET A 295 5.70 -16.68 -1.79
N LEU A 296 6.92 -16.85 -2.30
CA LEU A 296 7.42 -16.06 -3.41
C LEU A 296 6.73 -16.40 -4.73
N LEU A 297 6.39 -17.67 -4.98
CA LEU A 297 5.82 -18.12 -6.25
C LEU A 297 4.30 -18.24 -6.22
N GLU A 298 3.71 -18.83 -5.18
CA GLU A 298 2.28 -19.16 -5.12
C GLU A 298 1.51 -18.22 -4.17
N GLY A 299 2.19 -17.65 -3.18
CA GLY A 299 1.61 -16.69 -2.23
C GLY A 299 1.02 -17.36 -1.00
N GLN A 300 0.31 -16.58 -0.17
CA GLN A 300 -0.37 -17.10 1.03
C GLN A 300 -1.86 -17.30 0.71
N TYR A 301 -2.52 -18.30 1.28
CA TYR A 301 -3.93 -18.64 0.99
C TYR A 301 -4.93 -17.44 1.03
N HIS A 302 -4.85 -16.56 2.04
CA HIS A 302 -5.70 -15.36 2.16
C HIS A 302 -5.21 -14.16 1.33
N ALA A 303 -4.10 -14.32 0.61
CA ALA A 303 -3.55 -13.37 -0.34
C ALA A 303 -3.08 -14.10 -1.62
N ALA A 304 -3.81 -15.15 -2.02
CA ALA A 304 -3.46 -15.97 -3.15
C ALA A 304 -3.49 -15.08 -4.40
N SER A 305 -2.39 -15.02 -5.12
CA SER A 305 -2.29 -14.13 -6.26
C SER A 305 -1.51 -14.78 -7.39
N LEU A 306 -1.79 -14.38 -8.62
CA LEU A 306 -1.08 -14.87 -9.81
C LEU A 306 0.24 -14.11 -10.02
N HIS A 307 0.84 -13.58 -8.93
CA HIS A 307 2.04 -12.75 -8.99
C HIS A 307 3.25 -13.50 -9.54
N LYS A 308 3.26 -14.83 -9.54
CA LYS A 308 4.26 -15.65 -10.26
C LYS A 308 4.48 -15.16 -11.69
N MET A 309 3.39 -14.94 -12.43
CA MET A 309 3.44 -14.53 -13.83
C MET A 309 3.93 -13.09 -13.96
N ILE A 310 3.49 -12.22 -13.03
CA ILE A 310 3.95 -10.83 -12.94
C ILE A 310 5.44 -10.78 -12.62
N LEU A 311 5.93 -11.64 -11.72
CA LEU A 311 7.32 -11.73 -11.32
C LEU A 311 8.19 -12.15 -12.51
N ILE A 312 7.77 -13.18 -13.26
CA ILE A 312 8.45 -13.59 -14.49
C ILE A 312 8.51 -12.43 -15.48
N PHE A 313 7.39 -11.76 -15.74
CA PHE A 313 7.33 -10.63 -16.64
C PHE A 313 8.23 -9.47 -16.18
N ALA A 314 8.23 -9.14 -14.89
CA ALA A 314 9.05 -8.09 -14.30
C ALA A 314 10.55 -8.39 -14.43
N VAL A 315 10.97 -9.64 -14.21
CA VAL A 315 12.36 -10.08 -14.41
C VAL A 315 12.77 -9.94 -15.88
N VAL A 316 11.91 -10.37 -16.82
CA VAL A 316 12.19 -10.23 -18.26
C VAL A 316 12.35 -8.76 -18.65
N VAL A 317 11.41 -7.90 -18.23
CA VAL A 317 11.48 -6.44 -18.50
C VAL A 317 12.74 -5.85 -17.88
N PHE A 318 13.07 -6.21 -16.63
CA PHE A 318 14.27 -5.73 -15.96
C PHE A 318 15.55 -6.13 -16.71
N LEU A 319 15.66 -7.38 -17.18
CA LEU A 319 16.79 -7.84 -17.98
C LEU A 319 16.88 -7.11 -19.32
N VAL A 320 15.76 -6.90 -20.01
CA VAL A 320 15.71 -6.12 -21.25
C VAL A 320 16.17 -4.68 -20.99
N CYS A 321 15.65 -4.03 -19.95
CA CYS A 321 16.08 -2.68 -19.56
C CYS A 321 17.58 -2.61 -19.23
N LEU A 322 18.13 -3.62 -18.54
CA LEU A 322 19.55 -3.75 -18.25
C LEU A 322 20.40 -3.87 -19.52
N LEU A 323 19.96 -4.69 -20.48
CA LEU A 323 20.63 -4.86 -21.77
C LEU A 323 20.61 -3.56 -22.58
N PHE A 324 19.46 -2.89 -22.66
CA PHE A 324 19.35 -1.57 -23.30
C PHE A 324 20.23 -0.53 -22.62
N TYR A 325 20.26 -0.50 -21.28
CA TYR A 325 21.13 0.39 -20.52
C TYR A 325 22.60 0.11 -20.79
N TYR A 326 23.01 -1.16 -20.84
CA TYR A 326 24.36 -1.57 -21.16
C TYR A 326 24.77 -1.13 -22.58
N GLU A 327 23.91 -1.34 -23.57
CA GLU A 327 24.19 -0.96 -24.96
C GLU A 327 24.25 0.55 -25.15
N LEU A 328 23.35 1.32 -24.50
CA LEU A 328 23.41 2.79 -24.48
C LEU A 328 24.72 3.29 -23.86
N ASN A 329 25.15 2.69 -22.75
CA ASN A 329 26.39 3.07 -22.07
C ASN A 329 27.64 2.69 -22.90
N LYS A 330 27.59 1.57 -23.63
CA LYS A 330 28.61 1.16 -24.58
C LYS A 330 28.71 2.13 -25.77
N GLN A 331 27.58 2.56 -26.33
CA GLN A 331 27.56 3.58 -27.38
C GLN A 331 28.09 4.92 -26.90
N GLN A 332 27.69 5.40 -25.71
CA GLN A 332 28.25 6.62 -25.12
C GLN A 332 29.76 6.56 -24.92
N LYS A 333 30.30 5.43 -24.43
CA LYS A 333 31.75 5.23 -24.31
C LYS A 333 32.46 5.22 -25.68
N LYS A 334 31.85 4.61 -26.70
CA LYS A 334 32.38 4.60 -28.07
C LYS A 334 32.42 6.01 -28.69
N TYR A 335 31.42 6.85 -28.43
CA TYR A 335 31.42 8.26 -28.85
C TYR A 335 32.44 9.10 -28.08
N LEU A 336 32.59 8.89 -26.77
CA LEU A 336 33.58 9.61 -25.94
C LEU A 336 35.03 9.26 -26.30
N TRP A 337 35.30 8.02 -26.74
CA TRP A 337 36.66 7.55 -27.09
C TRP A 337 36.94 7.63 -28.60
N GLY A 338 35.91 7.68 -29.44
CA GLY A 338 36.03 7.86 -30.90
C GLY A 338 36.18 9.32 -31.35
N GLY A 339 35.85 10.29 -30.48
CA GLY A 339 35.93 11.73 -30.79
C GLY A 339 37.30 12.39 -30.62
N GLN A 340 38.35 11.64 -30.26
CA GLN A 340 39.68 12.19 -29.94
C GLN A 340 40.77 11.89 -31.00
N ARG A 341 40.40 11.55 -32.24
CA ARG A 341 41.38 11.21 -33.31
C ARG A 341 41.44 12.16 -34.51
N TYR A 342 40.84 13.34 -34.43
CA TYR A 342 41.04 14.38 -35.44
C TYR A 342 41.23 15.73 -34.76
N LEU A 343 42.49 16.07 -34.48
CA LEU A 343 43.11 17.39 -34.62
C LEU A 343 44.60 17.26 -34.29
#